data_AF-V4P8C5-F1
#
_entry.id   AF-V4P8C5-F1
#
_cell.length_a   1.000
_cell.length_b   1.000
_cell.length_c   1.000
_cell.angle_alpha   90.00
_cell.angle_beta   90.00
_cell.angle_gamma   90.00
#
_symmetry.space_group_name_H-M   'P 1'
#
loop_
_entity.id
_entity.type
_entity.pdbx_description
1 polymer ?
#
loop_
_entity_poly.entity_id
_entity_poly.type
_entity_poly.pdbx_seq_one_letter_code
_entity_poly.pdbx_strand_id
1 'polypeptide(L)'
;MSDSPLIGVLIASALLIAMLALSIGMSRPNWPFHPRGSRGFITDMLIYFFLPVLPMLICVAGFSIATTVNPALENETARYVLLGIAVMGLLGMRRLPFVAAAQNRVRAARNARYESMRP
;
A
#
# COMPACT_ATOMS: atom_id res chain seq x y z
N MET A 1 -0.54 -18.97 25.34
CA MET A 1 -0.44 -17.64 24.72
C MET A 1 -1.18 -17.71 23.40
N SER A 2 -2.42 -17.21 23.36
CA SER A 2 -3.23 -17.11 22.15
C SER A 2 -2.79 -15.88 21.35
N ASP A 3 -1.53 -15.87 20.91
CA ASP A 3 -1.00 -14.83 20.03
C ASP A 3 -1.41 -15.19 18.60
N SER A 4 -2.73 -15.11 18.36
CA SER A 4 -3.30 -15.50 17.08
C SER A 4 -2.69 -14.60 15.98
N PRO A 5 -2.04 -15.17 14.95
CA PRO A 5 -1.44 -14.38 13.85
C PRO A 5 -2.46 -13.45 13.19
N LEU A 6 -3.75 -13.78 13.28
CA LEU A 6 -4.88 -12.94 12.89
C LEU A 6 -4.90 -11.56 13.59
N ILE A 7 -4.61 -11.49 14.90
CA ILE A 7 -4.60 -10.22 15.65
C ILE A 7 -3.49 -9.30 15.09
N GLY A 8 -2.31 -9.85 14.81
CA GLY A 8 -1.22 -9.11 14.17
C GLY A 8 -1.59 -8.59 12.79
N VAL A 9 -2.26 -9.39 11.96
CA VAL A 9 -2.77 -8.99 10.64
C VAL A 9 -3.82 -7.88 10.76
N LEU A 10 -4.74 -7.97 11.72
CA LEU A 10 -5.76 -6.96 11.97
C LEU A 10 -5.14 -5.63 12.42
N ILE A 11 -4.16 -5.67 13.33
CA ILE A 11 -3.41 -4.49 13.77
C ILE A 11 -2.68 -3.84 12.60
N ALA A 12 -1.94 -4.63 11.80
CA ALA A 12 -1.22 -4.13 10.64
C ALA A 12 -2.17 -3.50 9.61
N SER A 13 -3.32 -4.13 9.36
CA SER A 13 -4.35 -3.61 8.47
C SER A 13 -4.96 -2.30 8.98
N ALA A 14 -5.26 -2.21 10.28
CA ALA A 14 -5.78 -0.99 10.90
C ALA A 14 -4.77 0.16 10.80
N LEU A 15 -3.48 -0.11 11.05
CA LEU A 15 -2.41 0.88 10.90
C LEU A 15 -2.28 1.36 9.45
N LEU A 16 -2.34 0.46 8.46
CA LEU A 16 -2.31 0.83 7.05
C LEU A 16 -3.49 1.74 6.67
N ILE A 17 -4.69 1.44 7.15
CA ILE A 17 -5.88 2.27 6.93
C ILE A 17 -5.70 3.66 7.59
N ALA A 18 -5.20 3.72 8.82
CA ALA A 18 -4.96 4.97 9.53
C ALA A 18 -3.91 5.84 8.80
N MET A 19 -2.81 5.24 8.34
CA MET A 19 -1.77 5.93 7.56
C MET A 19 -2.32 6.45 6.23
N LEU A 20 -3.19 5.69 5.57
CA LEU A 20 -3.86 6.11 4.35
C LEU A 20 -4.79 7.29 4.62
N ALA A 21 -5.63 7.21 5.66
CA ALA A 21 -6.54 8.29 6.04
C ALA A 21 -5.78 9.58 6.39
N LEU A 22 -4.69 9.46 7.15
CA LEU A 22 -3.80 10.58 7.48
C LEU A 22 -3.18 11.19 6.22
N SER A 23 -2.68 10.34 5.32
CA SER A 23 -2.07 10.80 4.06
C SER A 23 -3.08 11.51 3.16
N ILE A 24 -4.31 10.99 3.07
CA ILE A 24 -5.41 11.61 2.33
C ILE A 24 -5.77 12.96 2.98
N GLY A 25 -5.92 13.01 4.31
CA GLY A 25 -6.22 14.23 5.05
C GLY A 25 -5.17 15.32 4.85
N MET A 26 -3.89 14.99 5.03
CA MET A 26 -2.75 15.90 4.81
C MET A 26 -2.64 16.37 3.35
N SER A 27 -3.11 15.56 2.40
CA SER A 27 -3.02 15.85 0.98
C SER A 27 -4.12 16.76 0.43
N ARG A 28 -5.20 17.02 1.20
CA ARG A 28 -6.34 17.85 0.79
C ARG A 28 -5.97 19.15 0.09
N PRO A 29 -5.00 19.94 0.58
CA PRO A 29 -4.66 21.20 -0.06
C PRO A 29 -3.93 21.03 -1.42
N ASN A 30 -3.40 19.84 -1.71
CA ASN A 30 -2.73 19.54 -2.99
C ASN A 30 -3.74 19.15 -4.08
N TRP A 31 -4.98 18.81 -3.71
CA TRP A 31 -5.99 18.28 -4.63
C TRP A 31 -6.37 19.21 -5.79
N PRO A 32 -6.49 20.54 -5.61
CA PRO A 32 -6.81 21.45 -6.70
C PRO A 32 -5.73 21.50 -7.79
N PHE A 33 -4.49 21.19 -7.45
CA PHE A 33 -3.34 21.21 -8.35
C PHE A 33 -3.19 19.91 -9.17
N HIS A 34 -4.10 18.95 -8.98
CA HIS A 34 -4.07 17.69 -9.71
C HIS A 34 -4.91 17.77 -11.00
N PRO A 35 -4.46 17.20 -12.14
CA PRO A 35 -5.15 17.32 -13.44
C PRO A 35 -6.61 16.82 -13.43
N ARG A 36 -6.92 15.90 -12.51
CA ARG A 36 -8.23 15.27 -12.35
C ARG A 36 -8.91 15.66 -11.02
N GLY A 37 -8.46 16.75 -10.40
CA GLY A 37 -8.93 17.23 -9.11
C GLY A 37 -8.74 16.22 -7.97
N SER A 38 -9.57 16.35 -6.94
CA SER A 38 -9.52 15.54 -5.71
C SER A 38 -9.67 14.04 -5.94
N ARG A 39 -10.66 13.63 -6.75
CA ARG A 39 -10.89 12.21 -7.06
C ARG A 39 -9.67 11.59 -7.73
N GLY A 40 -9.13 12.24 -8.75
CA GLY A 40 -7.95 11.72 -9.43
C GLY A 40 -6.71 11.67 -8.56
N PHE A 41 -6.53 12.65 -7.66
CA PHE A 41 -5.41 12.64 -6.72
C PHE A 41 -5.51 11.45 -5.76
N ILE A 42 -6.70 11.18 -5.23
CA ILE A 42 -6.94 10.03 -4.35
C ILE A 42 -6.72 8.73 -5.10
N THR A 43 -7.24 8.59 -6.33
CA THR A 43 -7.04 7.40 -7.16
C THR A 43 -5.56 7.16 -7.43
N ASP A 44 -4.81 8.19 -7.83
CA ASP A 44 -3.38 8.06 -8.08
C ASP A 44 -2.59 7.77 -6.80
N MET A 45 -3.00 8.30 -5.65
CA MET A 45 -2.46 7.91 -4.34
C MET A 45 -2.73 6.44 -4.02
N LEU A 46 -3.93 5.93 -4.25
CA LEU A 46 -4.26 4.52 -4.02
C LEU A 46 -3.46 3.61 -4.95
N ILE A 47 -3.32 3.97 -6.22
CA ILE A 47 -2.52 3.23 -7.20
C ILE A 47 -1.04 3.22 -6.80
N TYR A 48 -0.49 4.35 -6.36
CA TYR A 48 0.91 4.42 -6.00
C TYR A 48 1.24 3.80 -4.64
N PHE A 49 0.42 4.01 -3.61
CA PHE A 49 0.69 3.52 -2.26
C PHE A 49 0.16 2.11 -2.01
N PHE A 50 -1.06 1.82 -2.44
CA PHE A 50 -1.78 0.62 -2.00
C PHE A 50 -1.56 -0.56 -2.95
N LEU A 51 -1.53 -0.28 -4.25
CA LEU A 51 -1.37 -1.33 -5.25
C LEU A 51 -0.08 -2.14 -5.07
N PRO A 52 1.09 -1.55 -4.78
CA PRO A 52 2.31 -2.34 -4.55
C PRO A 52 2.26 -3.21 -3.29
N VAL A 53 1.42 -2.88 -2.30
CA VAL A 53 1.31 -3.60 -1.02
C VAL A 53 0.33 -4.79 -1.12
N LEU A 54 -0.57 -4.78 -2.11
CA LEU A 54 -1.56 -5.83 -2.34
C LEU A 54 -0.99 -7.26 -2.43
N PRO A 55 0.10 -7.53 -3.18
CA PRO A 55 0.68 -8.87 -3.24
C PRO A 55 1.13 -9.39 -1.87
N MET A 56 1.70 -8.51 -1.05
CA MET A 56 2.12 -8.86 0.31
C MET A 56 0.92 -9.20 1.18
N LEU A 57 -0.16 -8.41 1.13
CA LEU A 57 -1.39 -8.68 1.88
C LEU A 57 -2.04 -9.99 1.45
N ILE A 58 -2.05 -10.29 0.14
CA ILE A 58 -2.59 -11.54 -0.40
C ILE A 58 -1.76 -12.73 0.09
N CYS A 59 -0.43 -12.64 0.05
CA CYS A 59 0.45 -13.71 0.55
C CYS A 59 0.25 -13.97 2.05
N VAL A 60 0.18 -12.89 2.86
CA VAL A 60 -0.01 -13.01 4.32
C VAL A 60 -1.39 -13.58 4.65
N ALA A 61 -2.46 -13.03 4.06
CA ALA A 61 -3.82 -13.50 4.30
C ALA A 61 -4.01 -14.95 3.81
N GLY A 62 -3.51 -15.27 2.61
CA GLY A 62 -3.57 -16.62 2.06
C GLY A 62 -2.85 -17.64 2.94
N PHE A 63 -1.67 -17.30 3.46
CA PHE A 63 -0.93 -18.17 4.38
C PHE A 63 -1.60 -18.31 5.73
N SER A 64 -2.12 -17.21 6.32
CA SER A 64 -2.88 -17.29 7.57
C SER A 64 -4.12 -18.18 7.43
N ILE A 65 -4.87 -18.07 6.32
CA ILE A 65 -6.03 -18.93 6.08
C ILE A 65 -5.58 -20.39 5.88
N ALA A 66 -4.55 -20.63 5.07
CA ALA A 66 -4.04 -21.98 4.80
C ALA A 66 -3.55 -22.69 6.07
N THR A 67 -2.81 -21.99 6.93
CA THR A 67 -2.33 -22.52 8.23
C THR A 67 -3.46 -22.70 9.24
N THR A 68 -4.52 -21.90 9.17
CA THR A 68 -5.72 -22.09 10.01
C THR A 68 -6.47 -23.37 9.63
N VAL A 69 -6.55 -23.69 8.33
CA VAL A 69 -7.22 -24.89 7.83
C VAL A 69 -6.34 -26.14 7.98
N ASN A 70 -5.03 -26.01 7.75
CA ASN A 70 -4.07 -27.08 7.88
C ASN A 70 -2.78 -26.59 8.58
N PRO A 71 -2.68 -26.79 9.92
CA PRO A 71 -1.54 -26.34 10.70
C PRO A 71 -0.20 -26.99 10.29
N ALA A 72 -0.23 -28.15 9.63
CA ALA A 72 0.99 -28.82 9.15
C ALA A 72 1.71 -28.03 8.04
N LEU A 73 1.05 -27.03 7.45
CA LEU A 73 1.63 -26.10 6.49
C LEU A 73 2.47 -25.00 7.15
N GLU A 74 2.43 -24.88 8.49
CA GLU A 74 3.22 -23.92 9.24
C GLU A 74 4.70 -24.36 9.28
N ASN A 75 5.43 -24.02 8.21
CA ASN A 75 6.86 -24.24 8.08
C ASN A 75 7.59 -22.91 7.89
N GLU A 76 8.72 -22.73 8.59
CA GLU A 76 9.58 -21.55 8.47
C GLU A 76 10.02 -21.29 7.01
N THR A 77 10.29 -22.36 6.27
CA THR A 77 10.64 -22.30 4.84
C THR A 77 9.51 -21.69 4.01
N ALA A 78 8.26 -22.06 4.26
CA ALA A 78 7.10 -21.52 3.56
C ALA A 78 6.93 -20.02 3.82
N ARG A 79 7.20 -19.57 5.06
CA ARG A 79 7.18 -18.14 5.43
C ARG A 79 8.21 -17.34 4.65
N TYR A 80 9.46 -17.82 4.55
CA TYR A 80 10.51 -17.12 3.80
C TYR A 80 10.24 -17.10 2.30
N VAL A 81 9.71 -18.19 1.73
CA VAL A 81 9.33 -18.23 0.30
C VAL A 81 8.22 -17.23 0.00
N LEU A 82 7.18 -17.18 0.85
CA LEU A 82 6.09 -16.21 0.72
C LEU A 82 6.56 -14.77 0.90
N LEU A 83 7.49 -14.53 1.83
CA LEU A 83 8.13 -13.23 1.98
C LEU A 83 8.90 -12.85 0.71
N GLY A 84 9.66 -13.78 0.13
CA GLY A 84 10.35 -13.57 -1.14
C GLY A 84 9.40 -13.21 -2.28
N ILE A 85 8.29 -13.95 -2.42
CA ILE A 85 7.24 -13.68 -3.42
C ILE A 85 6.61 -12.30 -3.17
N ALA A 86 6.29 -11.97 -1.92
CA ALA A 86 5.71 -10.69 -1.54
C ALA A 86 6.64 -9.51 -1.85
N VAL A 87 7.93 -9.63 -1.54
CA VAL A 87 8.94 -8.61 -1.85
C VAL A 87 9.12 -8.46 -3.36
N MET A 88 9.20 -9.57 -4.09
CA MET A 88 9.29 -9.53 -5.56
C MET A 88 8.04 -8.93 -6.20
N GLY A 89 6.85 -9.25 -5.67
CA GLY A 89 5.59 -8.63 -6.08
C GLY A 89 5.56 -7.13 -5.81
N LEU A 90 5.99 -6.70 -4.61
CA LEU A 90 6.10 -5.29 -4.25
C LEU A 90 7.04 -4.53 -5.21
N LEU A 91 8.24 -5.09 -5.44
CA LEU A 91 9.23 -4.49 -6.33
C LEU A 91 8.75 -4.47 -7.78
N GLY A 92 8.15 -5.56 -8.26
CA GLY A 92 7.58 -5.67 -9.60
C GLY A 92 6.46 -4.67 -9.84
N MET A 93 5.54 -4.54 -8.88
CA MET A 93 4.41 -3.60 -8.96
C MET A 93 4.90 -2.14 -8.98
N ARG A 94 5.95 -1.81 -8.23
CA ARG A 94 6.59 -0.49 -8.28
C ARG A 94 7.24 -0.17 -9.62
N ARG A 95 7.62 -1.19 -10.41
CA ARG A 95 8.20 -1.02 -11.74
C ARG A 95 7.15 -0.81 -12.83
N LEU A 96 5.87 -1.00 -12.53
CA LEU A 96 4.81 -0.84 -13.52
C LEU A 96 4.69 0.64 -13.95
N PRO A 97 4.62 0.91 -15.28
CA PRO A 97 4.67 2.27 -15.80
C PRO A 97 3.51 3.13 -15.31
N PHE A 98 2.35 2.54 -15.08
CA PHE A 98 1.18 3.27 -14.58
C PHE A 98 1.31 3.66 -13.09
N VAL A 99 2.04 2.87 -12.28
CA VAL A 99 2.34 3.20 -10.87
C VAL A 99 3.32 4.37 -10.81
N ALA A 100 4.38 4.32 -11.63
CA ALA A 100 5.32 5.43 -11.77
C ALA A 100 4.63 6.71 -12.30
N ALA A 101 3.73 6.58 -13.27
CA ALA A 101 2.96 7.71 -13.79
C ALA A 101 2.03 8.32 -12.73
N ALA A 102 1.35 7.49 -11.93
CA ALA A 102 0.52 7.95 -10.81
C ALA A 102 1.36 8.70 -9.76
N GLN A 103 2.53 8.16 -9.42
CA GLN A 103 3.48 8.81 -8.51
C GLN A 103 3.93 10.18 -9.03
N ASN A 104 4.25 10.27 -10.32
CA ASN A 104 4.67 11.52 -10.94
C ASN A 104 3.56 12.57 -10.97
N ARG A 105 2.31 12.19 -11.24
CA ARG A 105 1.15 13.11 -11.18
C ARG A 105 0.92 13.65 -9.78
N VAL A 106 1.03 12.80 -8.76
CA VAL A 106 0.92 13.21 -7.35
C VAL A 106 2.07 14.15 -6.95
N ARG A 107 3.30 13.86 -7.39
CA ARG A 107 4.47 14.73 -7.15
C ARG A 107 4.34 16.08 -7.83
N ALA A 108 3.89 16.10 -9.09
CA ALA A 108 3.66 17.33 -9.83
C ALA A 108 2.64 18.24 -9.12
N ALA A 109 1.52 17.68 -8.64
CA ALA A 109 0.51 18.43 -7.88
C ALA A 109 1.07 18.99 -6.55
N ARG A 110 1.95 18.25 -5.86
CA ARG A 110 2.64 18.74 -4.66
C ARG A 110 3.59 19.89 -5.00
N ASN A 111 4.41 19.74 -6.04
CA ASN A 111 5.38 20.76 -6.45
C ASN A 111 4.69 22.05 -6.91
N ALA A 112 3.62 21.95 -7.70
CA ALA A 112 2.82 23.09 -8.14
C ALA A 112 2.25 23.88 -6.95
N ARG A 113 1.80 23.18 -5.90
CA ARG A 113 1.40 23.82 -4.66
C ARG A 113 2.56 24.54 -3.97
N TYR A 114 3.74 23.90 -3.86
CA TYR A 114 4.91 24.56 -3.27
C TYR A 114 5.34 25.81 -4.06
N GLU A 115 5.30 25.75 -5.39
CA GLU A 115 5.58 26.89 -6.25
C GLU A 115 4.57 28.03 -6.05
N SER A 116 3.29 27.72 -5.89
CA SER A 116 2.25 28.73 -5.57
C SER A 116 2.41 29.40 -4.20
N MET A 117 3.20 28.81 -3.30
CA MET A 117 3.52 29.36 -1.98
C MET A 117 4.87 30.06 -1.92
N ARG A 118 5.65 30.08 -3.02
CA ARG A 118 6.89 30.86 -3.08
C ARG A 118 6.54 32.35 -3.25
N PRO A 119 7.10 33.23 -2.39
CA PRO A 119 6.85 34.67 -2.44
C PRO A 119 7.44 35.33 -3.69
#